data_AF-A0A1H7QAI6-F1
#
_entry.id   AF-A0A1H7QAI6-F1
#
_cell.length_a   1.000
_cell.length_b   1.000
_cell.length_c   1.000
_cell.angle_alpha   90.00
_cell.angle_beta   90.00
_cell.angle_gamma   90.00
#
_symmetry.space_group_name_H-M   'P 1'
#
loop_
_entity.id
_entity.type
_entity.pdbx_description
1 polymer ?
#
loop_
_entity_poly.entity_id
_entity_poly.type
_entity_poly.pdbx_seq_one_letter_code
_entity_poly.pdbx_strand_id
1 'polypeptide(L)'
;MSVIRYSAEAKADALQRVHLLQAQGYSRRNAAQLVSAQVGCRCETLNAWLRRDASQQRNPHPAVHDARLQRLEREVRQLQRINADLRQELQQLERRLSDADQAVEITPARQRRRA
;
A
#
# COMPACT_ATOMS: atom_id res chain seq x y z
N MET A 1 -33.04 2.51 26.47
CA MET A 1 -31.64 3.01 26.51
C MET A 1 -31.18 3.22 25.07
N SER A 2 -30.92 4.47 24.66
CA SER A 2 -30.44 4.76 23.31
C SER A 2 -29.03 4.20 23.15
N VAL A 3 -28.84 3.27 22.21
CA VAL A 3 -27.53 2.69 21.93
C VAL A 3 -26.71 3.75 21.22
N ILE A 4 -25.75 4.36 21.90
CA ILE A 4 -24.79 5.28 21.28
C ILE A 4 -24.02 4.50 20.20
N ARG A 5 -24.29 4.83 18.93
CA ARG A 5 -23.62 4.21 17.78
C ARG A 5 -22.41 5.04 17.39
N TYR A 6 -21.22 4.53 17.69
CA TYR A 6 -19.96 5.10 17.19
C TYR A 6 -19.73 4.68 15.74
N SER A 7 -19.29 5.62 14.89
CA SER A 7 -18.90 5.35 13.51
C SER A 7 -17.74 4.35 13.45
N ALA A 8 -17.62 3.62 12.33
CA ALA A 8 -16.52 2.67 12.14
C ALA A 8 -15.16 3.39 12.12
N GLU A 9 -15.11 4.58 11.54
CA GLU A 9 -13.93 5.43 11.46
C GLU A 9 -13.46 5.89 12.84
N ALA A 10 -14.37 6.37 13.70
CA ALA A 10 -14.03 6.78 15.07
C ALA A 10 -13.47 5.62 15.91
N LYS A 11 -13.93 4.39 15.67
CA LYS A 11 -13.38 3.19 16.33
C LYS A 11 -11.97 2.89 15.82
N ALA A 12 -11.76 2.93 14.50
CA ALA A 12 -10.46 2.65 13.89
C ALA A 12 -9.40 3.67 14.33
N ASP A 13 -9.73 4.97 14.32
CA ASP A 13 -8.83 6.03 14.78
C ASP A 13 -8.47 5.86 16.27
N ALA A 14 -9.47 5.59 17.11
CA ALA A 14 -9.24 5.35 18.54
C ALA A 14 -8.30 4.15 18.79
N LEU A 15 -8.46 3.05 18.05
CA LEU A 15 -7.58 1.88 18.14
C LEU A 15 -6.15 2.23 17.70
N GLN A 16 -5.99 2.90 16.56
CA GLN A 16 -4.69 3.32 16.05
C GLN A 16 -3.97 4.25 17.05
N ARG A 17 -4.70 5.17 17.67
CA ARG A 17 -4.15 6.12 18.65
C ARG A 17 -3.69 5.42 19.93
N VAL A 18 -4.38 4.37 20.38
CA VAL A 18 -3.92 3.53 21.49
C VAL A 18 -2.60 2.84 21.13
N HIS A 19 -2.49 2.26 19.92
CA HIS A 19 -1.25 1.61 19.48
C HIS A 19 -0.07 2.58 19.38
N LEU A 20 -0.32 3.81 18.89
CA LEU A 20 0.70 4.86 18.85
C LEU A 20 1.22 5.22 20.25
N LEU A 21 0.33 5.38 21.23
CA LEU A 21 0.73 5.66 22.61
C LEU A 21 1.48 4.47 23.24
N GLN A 22 1.09 3.24 22.93
CA GLN A 22 1.83 2.06 23.38
C GLN A 22 3.25 2.02 22.80
N ALA A 23 3.42 2.39 21.52
CA ALA A 23 4.73 2.50 20.88
C ALA A 23 5.61 3.59 21.52
N GLN A 24 5.00 4.64 22.06
CA GLN A 24 5.67 5.71 22.82
C GLN A 24 6.01 5.32 24.27
N GLY A 25 5.73 4.08 24.69
CA GLY A 25 6.06 3.57 26.03
C GLY A 25 4.94 3.70 27.06
N TYR A 26 3.75 4.17 26.68
CA TYR A 26 2.61 4.18 27.60
C TYR A 26 2.12 2.75 27.86
N SER A 27 1.80 2.46 29.13
CA SER A 27 1.11 1.21 29.45
C SER A 27 -0.25 1.17 28.74
N ARG A 28 -0.68 -0.02 28.33
CA ARG A 28 -1.95 -0.22 27.61
C ARG A 28 -3.14 0.42 28.33
N ARG A 29 -3.16 0.33 29.67
CA ARG A 29 -4.24 0.89 30.51
C ARG A 29 -4.25 2.42 30.44
N ASN A 30 -3.08 3.05 30.54
CA ASN A 30 -2.94 4.51 30.49
C ASN A 30 -3.28 5.03 29.09
N ALA A 31 -2.80 4.36 28.04
CA ALA A 31 -3.14 4.69 26.66
C ALA A 31 -4.65 4.63 26.41
N ALA A 32 -5.33 3.56 26.87
CA ALA A 32 -6.77 3.43 26.74
C ALA A 32 -7.55 4.51 27.51
N GLN A 33 -7.09 4.88 28.71
CA GLN A 33 -7.70 5.96 29.49
C GLN A 33 -7.61 7.30 28.76
N LEU A 34 -6.40 7.68 28.31
CA LEU A 34 -6.16 8.95 27.60
C LEU A 34 -7.00 9.06 26.32
N VAL A 35 -7.02 8.00 25.50
CA VAL A 35 -7.78 8.01 24.24
C VAL A 35 -9.29 8.01 24.51
N SER A 36 -9.77 7.28 25.52
CA SER A 36 -11.20 7.27 25.83
C SER A 36 -11.74 8.64 26.27
N ALA A 37 -10.92 9.42 27.00
CA ALA A 37 -11.24 10.79 27.36
C ALA A 37 -11.27 11.72 26.13
N GLN A 38 -10.35 11.52 25.18
CA GLN A 38 -10.30 12.29 23.92
C GLN A 38 -11.49 11.99 22.99
N VAL A 39 -11.92 10.73 22.93
CA VAL A 39 -13.01 10.28 22.05
C VAL A 39 -14.39 10.48 22.68
N GLY A 40 -14.46 10.73 24.00
CA GLY A 40 -15.71 10.84 24.74
C GLY A 40 -16.41 9.48 24.91
N CYS A 41 -15.65 8.40 25.03
CA CYS A 41 -16.17 7.06 25.29
C CYS A 41 -15.69 6.56 26.66
N ARG A 42 -16.41 5.58 27.24
CA ARG A 42 -15.93 4.94 28.48
C ARG A 42 -14.72 4.07 28.17
N CYS A 43 -13.75 4.01 29.09
CA CYS A 43 -12.58 3.14 28.95
C CYS A 43 -12.96 1.67 28.70
N GLU A 44 -14.05 1.20 29.30
CA GLU A 44 -14.58 -0.15 29.12
C GLU A 44 -14.97 -0.43 27.66
N THR A 45 -15.58 0.54 27.00
CA THR A 45 -15.99 0.45 25.59
C THR A 45 -14.77 0.34 24.69
N LEU A 46 -13.76 1.18 24.92
CA LEU A 46 -12.51 1.14 24.16
C LEU A 46 -11.75 -0.17 24.39
N ASN A 47 -11.74 -0.68 25.62
CA ASN A 47 -11.17 -1.99 25.94
C ASN A 47 -11.92 -3.14 25.26
N ALA A 48 -13.24 -3.05 25.12
CA ALA A 48 -14.01 -4.02 24.37
C ALA A 48 -13.66 -4.00 22.87
N TRP A 49 -13.42 -2.82 22.29
CA TRP A 49 -12.93 -2.70 20.91
C TRP A 49 -11.53 -3.29 20.76
N LEU A 50 -10.60 -2.97 21.65
CA LEU A 50 -9.23 -3.53 21.63
C LEU A 50 -9.20 -5.05 21.76
N ARG A 51 -10.10 -5.65 22.57
CA ARG A 51 -10.23 -7.10 22.67
C ARG A 51 -10.78 -7.71 21.39
N ARG A 52 -11.79 -7.07 20.78
CA ARG A 52 -12.40 -7.54 19.53
C ARG A 52 -11.41 -7.43 18.37
N ASP A 53 -10.68 -6.34 18.29
CA ASP A 53 -9.62 -6.12 17.30
C ASP A 53 -8.51 -7.16 17.44
N ALA A 54 -7.99 -7.38 18.65
CA ALA A 54 -7.02 -8.45 18.92
C ALA A 54 -7.57 -9.85 18.56
N SER A 55 -8.86 -10.11 18.77
CA SER A 55 -9.50 -11.36 18.37
C SER A 55 -9.68 -11.48 16.85
N GLN A 56 -9.93 -10.38 16.14
CA GLN A 56 -10.03 -10.34 14.67
C GLN A 56 -8.66 -10.47 14.01
N GLN A 57 -7.62 -9.88 14.60
CA GLN A 57 -6.24 -10.10 14.16
C GLN A 57 -5.80 -11.54 14.39
N ARG A 58 -6.28 -12.19 15.47
CA ARG A 58 -5.94 -13.58 15.81
C ARG A 58 -6.79 -14.62 15.09
N ASN A 59 -8.01 -14.26 14.67
CA ASN A 59 -8.86 -15.01 13.76
C ASN A 59 -9.11 -14.16 12.52
N PRO A 60 -8.14 -14.07 11.58
CA PRO A 60 -8.47 -13.58 10.26
C PRO A 60 -9.50 -14.56 9.71
N HIS A 61 -10.70 -14.10 9.39
CA HIS A 61 -11.66 -14.91 8.65
C HIS A 61 -10.98 -15.22 7.29
N PRO A 62 -10.45 -16.44 7.06
CA PRO A 62 -9.42 -16.64 6.03
C PRO A 62 -9.99 -16.40 4.64
N ALA A 63 -11.20 -16.89 4.40
CA ALA A 63 -11.73 -17.03 3.05
C ALA A 63 -11.94 -15.74 2.24
N VAL A 64 -12.30 -14.61 2.88
CA VAL A 64 -12.69 -13.38 2.12
C VAL A 64 -11.49 -12.46 1.88
N HIS A 65 -10.58 -12.36 2.84
CA HIS A 65 -9.35 -11.58 2.69
C HIS A 65 -8.36 -12.27 1.76
N ASP A 66 -8.27 -13.60 1.81
CA ASP A 66 -7.38 -14.38 0.93
C ASP A 66 -7.80 -14.25 -0.54
N ALA A 67 -9.10 -14.27 -0.85
CA ALA A 67 -9.57 -14.15 -2.24
C ALA A 67 -9.25 -12.77 -2.86
N ARG A 68 -9.44 -11.69 -2.09
CA ARG A 68 -9.09 -10.34 -2.55
C ARG A 68 -7.57 -10.17 -2.66
N LEU A 69 -6.81 -10.71 -1.72
CA LEU A 69 -5.35 -10.65 -1.73
C LEU A 69 -4.77 -11.42 -2.92
N GLN A 70 -5.21 -12.66 -3.14
CA GLN A 70 -4.78 -13.47 -4.28
C GLN A 70 -5.11 -12.81 -5.62
N ARG A 71 -6.27 -12.16 -5.73
CA ARG A 71 -6.63 -11.38 -6.92
C ARG A 71 -5.66 -10.22 -7.15
N LEU A 72 -5.42 -9.42 -6.12
CA LEU A 72 -4.51 -8.28 -6.20
C LEU A 72 -3.07 -8.72 -6.51
N GLU A 73 -2.60 -9.84 -5.95
CA GLU A 73 -1.29 -10.39 -6.28
C GLU A 73 -1.18 -10.86 -7.74
N ARG A 74 -2.24 -11.44 -8.29
CA ARG A 74 -2.29 -11.80 -9.72
C ARG A 74 -2.23 -10.55 -10.59
N GLU A 75 -3.00 -9.53 -10.26
CA GLU A 75 -3.00 -8.25 -10.96
C GLU A 75 -1.62 -7.58 -10.89
N VAL A 76 -0.97 -7.55 -9.72
CA VAL A 76 0.39 -7.00 -9.57
C VAL A 76 1.42 -7.77 -10.41
N ARG A 77 1.39 -9.11 -10.40
CA ARG A 77 2.30 -9.93 -11.21
C ARG A 77 2.08 -9.69 -12.71
N GLN A 78 0.84 -9.52 -13.14
CA GLN A 78 0.51 -9.23 -14.53
C GLN A 78 1.04 -7.86 -14.95
N LEU A 79 0.82 -6.82 -14.13
CA LEU A 79 1.33 -5.48 -14.37
C LEU A 79 2.86 -5.45 -14.41
N GLN A 80 3.53 -6.21 -13.54
CA GLN A 80 4.99 -6.33 -13.53
C GLN A 80 5.54 -6.96 -14.81
N ARG A 81 4.87 -7.99 -15.35
CA ARG A 81 5.26 -8.62 -16.63
C ARG A 81 5.15 -7.63 -17.78
N ILE A 82 3.99 -6.97 -17.91
CA ILE A 82 3.76 -5.96 -18.96
C ILE A 82 4.80 -4.84 -18.86
N ASN A 83 5.07 -4.34 -17.65
CA ASN A 83 6.09 -3.31 -17.47
C ASN A 83 7.50 -3.78 -17.81
N ALA A 84 7.82 -5.06 -17.58
CA ALA A 84 9.11 -5.63 -17.98
C ALA A 84 9.21 -5.71 -19.51
N ASP A 85 8.16 -6.17 -20.19
CA ASP A 85 8.10 -6.25 -21.65
C ASP A 85 8.24 -4.85 -22.28
N LEU A 86 7.47 -3.87 -21.79
CA LEU A 86 7.56 -2.48 -22.24
C LEU A 86 8.96 -1.87 -22.04
N ARG A 87 9.62 -2.19 -20.92
CA ARG A 87 11.01 -1.75 -20.68
C ARG A 87 12.00 -2.38 -21.66
N GLN A 88 11.80 -3.65 -22.01
CA GLN A 88 12.63 -4.32 -23.02
C GLN A 88 12.41 -3.69 -24.40
N GLU A 89 11.17 -3.39 -24.78
CA GLU A 89 10.87 -2.70 -26.04
C GLU A 89 11.52 -1.31 -26.10
N LEU A 90 11.40 -0.52 -25.02
CA LEU A 90 12.08 0.77 -24.92
C LEU A 90 13.58 0.63 -25.09
N GLN A 91 14.21 -0.33 -24.40
CA GLN A 91 15.65 -0.57 -24.52
C GLN A 91 16.06 -0.98 -25.94
N GLN A 92 15.22 -1.78 -26.63
CA GLN A 92 15.49 -2.15 -28.03
C GLN A 92 15.38 -0.94 -28.96
N LEU A 93 14.39 -0.07 -28.76
CA LEU A 93 14.24 1.15 -29.54
C LEU A 93 15.42 2.12 -29.33
N GLU A 94 15.88 2.29 -28.09
CA GLU A 94 17.07 3.09 -27.76
C GLU A 94 18.33 2.57 -28.46
N ARG A 95 18.54 1.24 -28.48
CA ARG A 95 19.65 0.62 -29.22
C ARG A 95 19.56 0.90 -30.71
N ARG A 96 18.37 0.74 -31.31
CA ARG A 96 18.15 1.00 -32.74
C ARG A 96 18.40 2.47 -33.11
N LEU A 97 18.05 3.40 -32.22
CA LEU A 97 18.37 4.82 -32.39
C LEU A 97 19.88 5.04 -32.34
N SER A 98 20.58 4.46 -31.36
CA SER A 98 22.04 4.53 -31.28
C SER A 98 22.75 3.92 -32.49
N ASP A 99 22.25 2.80 -33.01
CA ASP A 99 22.80 2.13 -34.20
C ASP A 99 22.57 2.98 -35.47
N ALA A 100 21.41 3.65 -35.56
CA ALA A 100 21.10 4.57 -36.64
C ALA A 100 21.99 5.83 -36.63
N ASP A 101 22.24 6.40 -35.45
CA ASP A 101 23.15 7.53 -35.28
C ASP A 101 24.59 7.15 -35.68
N GLN A 102 25.07 5.97 -35.25
CA GLN A 102 26.38 5.45 -35.66
C GLN A 102 26.47 5.22 -37.18
N ALA A 103 25.39 4.72 -37.82
CA ALA A 103 25.36 4.53 -39.27
C ALA A 103 25.46 5.87 -40.03
N VAL A 104 24.84 6.94 -39.52
CA VAL A 104 24.94 8.28 -40.11
C VAL A 104 26.36 8.84 -40.02
N GLU A 105 27.06 8.62 -38.89
CA GLU A 105 28.45 9.06 -38.72
C GLU A 105 29.44 8.26 -39.58
N ILE A 106 29.22 6.95 -39.73
CA ILE A 106 30.11 6.07 -40.51
C ILE A 106 29.90 6.25 -42.02
N THR A 107 28.74 6.76 -42.46
CA THR A 107 28.48 7.02 -43.88
C THR A 107 29.49 8.07 -44.40
N PRO A 108 30.52 7.67 -45.17
CA PRO A 108 31.49 8.64 -45.63
C PRO A 108 30.79 9.62 -46.55
N ALA A 109 31.14 10.90 -46.46
CA ALA A 109 30.64 12.04 -47.24
C ALA A 109 30.74 11.90 -48.78
N ARG A 110 31.03 10.71 -49.32
CA ARG A 110 31.13 10.34 -50.72
C ARG A 110 29.81 10.45 -51.51
N GLN A 111 28.64 10.37 -50.86
CA GLN A 111 27.36 10.48 -51.58
C GLN A 111 26.86 11.92 -51.79
N ARG A 112 27.41 12.92 -51.10
CA ARG A 112 27.02 14.34 -51.28
C ARG A 112 27.65 15.03 -52.50
N ARG A 113 28.48 14.34 -53.29
CA ARG A 113 29.19 14.87 -54.48
C ARG A 113 28.74 14.28 -55.83
N ARG A 114 27.55 13.68 -55.91
CA ARG A 114 26.92 13.32 -57.20
C ARG A 114 25.56 14.01 -57.31
N ALA A 115 25.60 15.32 -57.58
CA ALA A 115 24.53 16.11 -58.17
C ALA A 115 25.18 16.98 -59.25
#